data_AF-A0A136M3C0-F1
#
_entry.id   AF-A0A136M3C0-F1
#
_cell.length_a   1.000
_cell.length_b   1.000
_cell.length_c   1.000
_cell.angle_alpha   90.00
_cell.angle_beta   90.00
_cell.angle_gamma   90.00
#
_symmetry.space_group_name_H-M   'P 1'
#
loop_
_entity.id
_entity.type
_entity.pdbx_description
1 polymer ?
#
loop_
_entity_poly.entity_id
_entity_poly.type
_entity_poly.pdbx_seq_one_letter_code
_entity_poly.pdbx_strand_id
1 'polypeptide(L)'
;MRILLFVLLLFPLLGMGQPPELIFVFLNKRTDKAELPEAELKKIMDGHLANINRLAKEGKLISAGPFDGGGGIFIFKSKSVEQVKEWLQTDPGVQANRWRVEVLPYFPHIGGACAVGEQYEMVTYHFVRYIPNIAKFNIQDAPRTFKKHDDYLKEIIKTGNVVTEASFGDEEGGILIMKGDLDKAVIESDPAVREGLLQLEFQKLWIAKGGLCEK
;
A
#
# COMPACT_ATOMS: atom_id res chain seq x y z
N MET A 1 -60.16 20.50 14.94
CA MET A 1 -59.15 19.49 15.31
C MET A 1 -58.58 18.89 14.03
N ARG A 2 -57.51 19.50 13.48
CA ARG A 2 -56.81 19.02 12.27
C ARG A 2 -55.53 18.33 12.74
N ILE A 3 -55.47 17.01 12.62
CA ILE A 3 -54.29 16.20 12.94
C ILE A 3 -53.27 16.46 11.83
N LEU A 4 -52.19 17.16 12.16
CA LEU A 4 -51.03 17.35 11.30
C LEU A 4 -50.20 16.06 11.38
N LEU A 5 -50.22 15.23 10.34
CA LEU A 5 -49.31 14.09 10.21
C LEU A 5 -47.91 14.63 9.88
N PHE A 6 -47.01 14.67 10.86
CA PHE A 6 -45.58 14.87 10.61
C PHE A 6 -45.01 13.58 10.03
N VAL A 7 -44.87 13.52 8.71
CA VAL A 7 -44.06 12.49 8.04
C VAL A 7 -42.60 12.87 8.23
N LEU A 8 -41.95 12.25 9.22
CA LEU A 8 -40.52 12.35 9.43
C LEU A 8 -39.82 11.57 8.32
N LEU A 9 -39.44 12.27 7.24
CA LEU A 9 -38.55 11.72 6.21
C LEU A 9 -37.17 11.49 6.85
N LEU A 10 -36.89 10.25 7.24
CA LEU A 10 -35.54 9.77 7.50
C LEU A 10 -34.75 9.89 6.20
N PHE A 11 -33.99 10.97 6.07
CA PHE A 11 -32.93 11.06 5.08
C PHE A 11 -31.92 9.94 5.36
N PRO A 12 -31.66 9.01 4.41
CA PRO A 12 -30.48 8.17 4.53
C PRO A 12 -29.26 9.09 4.50
N LEU A 13 -28.42 8.99 5.54
CA LEU A 13 -27.07 9.55 5.54
C LEU A 13 -26.32 8.93 4.34
N LEU A 14 -26.27 9.64 3.23
CA LEU A 14 -25.44 9.31 2.09
C LEU A 14 -24.06 9.95 2.29
N GLY A 15 -23.03 9.10 2.34
CA GLY A 15 -21.65 9.50 2.06
C GLY A 15 -20.70 9.57 3.25
N MET A 16 -20.46 8.45 3.94
CA MET A 16 -19.09 8.15 4.37
C MET A 16 -18.55 7.13 3.38
N GLY A 17 -17.39 7.40 2.77
CA GLY A 17 -16.73 6.44 1.87
C GLY A 17 -16.63 5.06 2.52
N GLN A 18 -16.70 3.99 1.73
CA GLN A 18 -16.64 2.65 2.30
C GLN A 18 -15.33 2.47 3.07
N PRO A 19 -15.37 1.96 4.33
CA PRO A 19 -14.16 1.78 5.10
C PRO A 19 -13.24 0.78 4.37
N PRO A 20 -11.92 1.01 4.36
CA PRO A 20 -10.99 0.05 3.77
C PRO A 20 -11.18 -1.31 4.45
N GLU A 21 -10.97 -2.40 3.73
CA GLU A 21 -10.92 -3.74 4.32
C GLU A 21 -9.48 -4.23 4.55
N LEU A 22 -8.52 -3.48 4.01
CA LEU A 22 -7.10 -3.74 4.08
C LEU A 22 -6.35 -2.45 4.43
N ILE A 23 -5.23 -2.59 5.13
CA ILE A 23 -4.31 -1.50 5.48
C ILE A 23 -2.92 -1.84 4.94
N PHE A 24 -2.33 -0.91 4.20
CA PHE A 24 -0.98 -1.04 3.66
C PHE A 24 0.01 -0.35 4.59
N VAL A 25 1.16 -0.99 4.83
CA VAL A 25 2.23 -0.42 5.64
C VAL A 25 3.51 -0.41 4.84
N PHE A 26 4.15 0.75 4.76
CA PHE A 26 5.53 0.84 4.30
C PHE A 26 6.48 0.83 5.49
N LEU A 27 7.51 -0.01 5.38
CA LEU A 27 8.70 0.02 6.23
C LEU A 27 9.82 0.74 5.47
N ASN A 28 9.74 2.07 5.39
CA ASN A 28 10.69 2.84 4.59
C ASN A 28 12.09 2.81 5.21
N LYS A 29 13.10 2.54 4.37
CA LYS A 29 14.49 2.47 4.81
C LYS A 29 14.93 3.78 5.47
N ARG A 30 15.59 3.65 6.62
CA ARG A 30 16.28 4.76 7.29
C ARG A 30 17.78 4.70 7.09
N THR A 31 18.33 5.84 6.68
CA THR A 31 19.77 6.11 6.60
C THR A 31 20.29 6.78 7.87
N ASP A 32 19.41 7.38 8.66
CA ASP A 32 19.70 8.12 9.91
C ASP A 32 19.46 7.29 11.18
N LYS A 33 19.35 5.97 11.06
CA LYS A 33 19.11 5.07 12.21
C LYS A 33 20.40 4.88 13.00
N ALA A 34 20.26 4.69 14.31
CA ALA A 34 21.41 4.39 15.17
C ALA A 34 22.16 3.14 14.68
N GLU A 35 23.48 3.20 14.71
CA GLU A 35 24.32 2.01 14.52
C GLU A 35 24.21 1.14 15.76
N LEU A 36 24.02 -0.16 15.55
CA LEU A 36 23.88 -1.15 16.61
C LEU A 36 24.89 -2.28 16.36
N PRO A 37 25.39 -2.93 17.42
CA PRO A 37 26.20 -4.14 17.28
C PRO A 37 25.46 -5.22 16.48
N GLU A 38 26.21 -6.01 15.72
CA GLU A 38 25.63 -7.05 14.85
C GLU A 38 24.74 -8.04 15.61
N ALA A 39 25.17 -8.47 16.80
CA ALA A 39 24.39 -9.38 17.66
C ALA A 39 23.03 -8.78 18.08
N GLU A 40 23.00 -7.47 18.34
CA GLU A 40 21.77 -6.76 18.69
C GLU A 40 20.86 -6.61 17.46
N LEU A 41 21.43 -6.25 16.31
CA LEU A 41 20.70 -6.19 15.04
C LEU A 41 20.09 -7.54 14.69
N LYS A 42 20.84 -8.64 14.84
CA LYS A 42 20.34 -9.99 14.60
C LYS A 42 19.15 -10.30 15.52
N LYS A 43 19.25 -10.01 16.81
CA LYS A 43 18.16 -10.23 17.78
C LYS A 43 16.90 -9.45 17.39
N ILE A 44 17.06 -8.20 16.95
CA ILE A 44 15.94 -7.35 16.49
C ILE A 44 15.29 -7.97 15.24
N MET A 45 16.08 -8.39 14.25
CA MET A 45 15.56 -8.95 13.01
C MET A 45 14.92 -10.33 13.21
N ASP A 46 15.48 -11.19 14.07
CA ASP A 46 14.88 -12.47 14.44
C ASP A 46 13.50 -12.22 15.11
N GLY A 47 13.43 -11.22 15.99
CA GLY A 47 12.18 -10.80 16.64
C GLY A 47 11.15 -10.22 15.66
N HIS A 48 11.59 -9.44 14.68
CA HIS A 48 10.75 -8.93 13.60
C HIS A 48 10.11 -10.08 12.78
N LEU A 49 10.90 -11.07 12.38
CA LEU A 49 10.41 -12.25 11.66
C LEU A 49 9.46 -13.09 12.52
N ALA A 50 9.75 -13.26 13.81
CA ALA A 50 8.86 -13.94 14.75
C ALA A 50 7.51 -13.21 14.88
N ASN A 51 7.53 -11.87 14.91
CA ASN A 51 6.33 -11.05 14.97
C ASN A 51 5.47 -11.17 13.71
N ILE A 52 6.08 -11.12 12.52
CA ILE A 52 5.42 -11.36 11.23
C ILE A 52 4.69 -12.70 11.26
N ASN A 53 5.38 -13.77 11.65
CA ASN A 53 4.80 -15.12 11.72
C ASN A 53 3.62 -15.21 12.70
N ARG A 54 3.73 -14.55 13.87
CA ARG A 54 2.64 -14.50 14.85
C ARG A 54 1.42 -13.76 14.29
N LEU A 55 1.61 -12.56 13.73
CA LEU A 55 0.52 -11.76 13.17
C LEU A 55 -0.14 -12.43 11.96
N ALA A 56 0.62 -13.17 11.16
CA ALA A 56 0.09 -14.00 10.07
C ALA A 56 -0.78 -15.15 10.61
N LYS A 57 -0.31 -15.88 11.64
CA LYS A 57 -1.09 -16.95 12.30
C LYS A 57 -2.37 -16.43 12.96
N GLU A 58 -2.35 -15.20 13.47
CA GLU A 58 -3.54 -14.53 14.01
C GLU A 58 -4.50 -14.03 12.91
N GLY A 59 -4.17 -14.19 11.63
CA GLY A 59 -4.97 -13.74 10.49
C GLY A 59 -5.01 -12.22 10.32
N LYS A 60 -4.12 -11.49 11.01
CA LYS A 60 -4.02 -10.03 10.98
C LYS A 60 -3.19 -9.56 9.79
N LEU A 61 -2.01 -10.16 9.61
CA LEU A 61 -1.09 -9.86 8.51
C LEU A 61 -1.33 -10.85 7.37
N ILE A 62 -1.72 -10.36 6.20
CA ILE A 62 -2.06 -11.20 5.04
C ILE A 62 -0.86 -11.42 4.14
N SER A 63 -0.10 -10.35 3.91
CA SER A 63 1.04 -10.37 3.00
C SER A 63 2.18 -9.51 3.53
N ALA A 64 3.42 -9.96 3.33
CA ALA A 64 4.62 -9.27 3.76
C ALA A 64 5.75 -9.57 2.77
N GLY A 65 6.55 -8.56 2.46
CA GLY A 65 7.67 -8.72 1.54
C GLY A 65 8.71 -7.61 1.68
N PRO A 66 10.01 -7.93 1.76
CA PRO A 66 11.05 -6.91 1.76
C PRO A 66 11.21 -6.27 0.38
N PHE A 67 11.66 -5.01 0.39
CA PHE A 67 12.25 -4.41 -0.80
C PHE A 67 13.73 -4.76 -0.91
N ASP A 68 14.23 -4.83 -2.13
CA ASP A 68 15.67 -4.92 -2.38
C ASP A 68 16.41 -3.70 -1.78
N GLY A 69 17.56 -3.93 -1.15
CA GLY A 69 18.29 -2.87 -0.46
C GLY A 69 17.70 -2.42 0.89
N GLY A 70 16.60 -3.03 1.35
CA GLY A 70 16.06 -2.93 2.71
C GLY A 70 14.76 -2.14 2.82
N GLY A 71 14.06 -2.36 3.94
CA GLY A 71 12.66 -1.94 4.07
C GLY A 71 11.72 -2.99 3.48
N GLY A 72 10.46 -2.62 3.27
CA GLY A 72 9.46 -3.53 2.71
C GLY A 72 8.04 -3.07 2.94
N ILE A 73 7.11 -3.99 2.74
CA ILE A 73 5.68 -3.76 2.91
C ILE A 73 5.05 -4.78 3.83
N PHE A 74 3.95 -4.37 4.46
CA PHE A 74 2.95 -5.26 5.03
C PHE A 74 1.57 -4.91 4.48
N ILE A 75 0.70 -5.92 4.36
CA ILE A 75 -0.72 -5.74 4.09
C ILE A 75 -1.52 -6.45 5.17
N PHE A 76 -2.25 -5.66 5.97
CA PHE A 76 -3.06 -6.13 7.08
C PHE A 76 -4.54 -6.21 6.71
N LYS A 77 -5.25 -7.17 7.28
CA LYS A 77 -6.71 -7.24 7.26
C LYS A 77 -7.28 -6.44 8.43
N SER A 78 -7.62 -5.18 8.17
CA SER A 78 -8.26 -4.30 9.15
C SER A 78 -9.01 -3.18 8.45
N LYS A 79 -9.98 -2.60 9.16
CA LYS A 79 -10.71 -1.40 8.75
C LYS A 79 -10.19 -0.12 9.40
N SER A 80 -9.14 -0.21 10.23
CA SER A 80 -8.61 0.92 10.99
C SER A 80 -7.08 0.98 10.91
N VAL A 81 -6.58 2.14 10.50
CA VAL A 81 -5.16 2.48 10.52
C VAL A 81 -4.62 2.47 11.95
N GLU A 82 -5.40 2.96 12.91
CA GLU A 82 -5.05 3.04 14.33
C GLU A 82 -4.83 1.65 14.92
N GLN A 83 -5.73 0.71 14.64
CA GLN A 83 -5.59 -0.68 15.07
C GLN A 83 -4.31 -1.33 14.52
N VAL A 84 -3.96 -1.07 13.26
CA VAL A 84 -2.72 -1.58 12.67
C VAL A 84 -1.49 -0.93 13.29
N LYS A 85 -1.54 0.38 13.61
CA LYS A 85 -0.47 1.06 14.37
C LYS A 85 -0.23 0.41 15.73
N GLU A 86 -1.28 -0.02 16.43
CA GLU A 86 -1.15 -0.76 17.69
C GLU A 86 -0.47 -2.12 17.49
N TRP A 87 -0.87 -2.88 16.47
CA TRP A 87 -0.22 -4.16 16.16
C TRP A 87 1.25 -4.00 15.79
N LEU A 88 1.61 -2.94 15.06
CA LEU A 88 3.00 -2.63 14.71
C LEU A 88 3.88 -2.32 15.94
N GLN A 89 3.31 -1.85 17.06
CA GLN A 89 4.07 -1.64 18.30
C GLN A 89 4.60 -2.95 18.91
N THR A 90 4.14 -4.11 18.45
CA THR A 90 4.67 -5.42 18.89
C THR A 90 5.92 -5.84 18.13
N ASP A 91 6.33 -5.11 17.11
CA ASP A 91 7.47 -5.43 16.26
C ASP A 91 8.78 -4.84 16.82
N PRO A 92 9.78 -5.68 17.17
CA PRO A 92 11.05 -5.19 17.72
C PRO A 92 11.82 -4.24 16.78
N GLY A 93 11.70 -4.40 15.46
CA GLY A 93 12.34 -3.50 14.51
C GLY A 93 11.63 -2.15 14.39
N VAL A 94 10.31 -2.12 14.58
CA VAL A 94 9.55 -0.86 14.70
C VAL A 94 9.91 -0.16 16.00
N GLN A 95 9.94 -0.87 17.13
CA GLN A 95 10.33 -0.32 18.44
C GLN A 95 11.76 0.23 18.43
N ALA A 96 12.69 -0.48 17.79
CA ALA A 96 14.08 -0.04 17.59
C ALA A 96 14.24 1.01 16.48
N ASN A 97 13.12 1.52 15.95
CA ASN A 97 13.06 2.63 15.01
C ASN A 97 13.91 2.40 13.74
N ARG A 98 13.95 1.15 13.26
CA ARG A 98 14.78 0.75 12.11
C ARG A 98 14.25 1.27 10.76
N TRP A 99 12.95 1.62 10.71
CA TRP A 99 12.23 2.09 9.53
C TRP A 99 11.41 3.35 9.83
N ARG A 100 11.14 4.16 8.80
CA ARG A 100 10.05 5.16 8.86
C ARG A 100 8.78 4.43 8.46
N VAL A 101 7.95 4.16 9.46
CA VAL A 101 6.70 3.44 9.27
C VAL A 101 5.63 4.40 8.77
N GLU A 102 4.98 4.02 7.68
CA GLU A 102 3.84 4.72 7.11
C GLU A 102 2.69 3.72 6.99
N VAL A 103 1.48 4.11 7.43
CA VAL A 103 0.31 3.24 7.52
C VAL A 103 -0.84 3.91 6.81
N LEU A 104 -1.32 3.30 5.74
CA LEU A 104 -2.27 3.87 4.81
C LEU A 104 -3.47 2.93 4.61
N PRO A 105 -4.68 3.45 4.38
CA PRO A 105 -5.77 2.61 3.89
C PRO A 105 -5.39 2.03 2.52
N TYR A 106 -5.89 0.85 2.17
CA TYR A 106 -5.52 0.15 0.94
C TYR A 106 -6.73 -0.22 0.11
N PHE A 107 -6.80 0.31 -1.11
CA PHE A 107 -7.90 0.09 -2.04
C PHE A 107 -7.38 -0.52 -3.35
N PRO A 108 -7.19 -1.85 -3.40
CA PRO A 108 -6.80 -2.52 -4.64
C PRO A 108 -7.95 -2.53 -5.65
N HIS A 109 -7.68 -2.05 -6.87
CA HIS A 109 -8.59 -2.19 -8.00
C HIS A 109 -8.28 -3.45 -8.82
N ILE A 110 -6.99 -3.82 -8.89
CA ILE A 110 -6.47 -5.06 -9.47
C ILE A 110 -5.60 -5.76 -8.43
N GLY A 111 -5.71 -7.08 -8.33
CA GLY A 111 -5.00 -7.88 -7.32
C GLY A 111 -5.59 -7.67 -5.93
N GLY A 112 -4.72 -7.64 -4.91
CA GLY A 112 -5.11 -7.41 -3.52
C GLY A 112 -4.10 -8.01 -2.56
N ALA A 113 -4.60 -8.67 -1.51
CA ALA A 113 -3.77 -9.44 -0.60
C ALA A 113 -4.46 -10.76 -0.28
N CYS A 114 -3.74 -11.86 -0.52
CA CYS A 114 -4.25 -13.21 -0.32
C CYS A 114 -3.31 -13.98 0.60
N ALA A 115 -3.88 -14.69 1.57
CA ALA A 115 -3.09 -15.57 2.42
C ALA A 115 -2.53 -16.71 1.56
N VAL A 116 -1.23 -16.97 1.69
CA VAL A 116 -0.55 -18.08 1.01
C VAL A 116 -0.34 -19.21 2.02
N GLY A 117 -0.58 -20.45 1.59
CA GLY A 117 -0.45 -21.63 2.45
C GLY A 117 0.99 -21.90 2.90
N GLU A 118 1.15 -22.85 3.82
CA GLU A 118 2.47 -23.33 4.23
C GLU A 118 3.16 -24.01 3.03
N GLN A 119 4.43 -23.67 2.79
CA GLN A 119 5.19 -23.92 1.55
C GLN A 119 4.78 -23.01 0.38
N TYR A 120 5.58 -21.97 0.17
CA TYR A 120 5.39 -21.01 -0.91
C TYR A 120 6.69 -20.73 -1.65
N GLU A 121 6.56 -20.38 -2.92
CA GLU A 121 7.64 -19.82 -3.72
C GLU A 121 7.69 -18.32 -3.49
N MET A 122 8.89 -17.76 -3.35
CA MET A 122 9.07 -16.31 -3.35
C MET A 122 9.37 -15.82 -4.76
N VAL A 123 8.71 -14.76 -5.17
CA VAL A 123 8.86 -14.12 -6.48
C VAL A 123 9.26 -12.67 -6.32
N THR A 124 9.91 -12.11 -7.35
CA THR A 124 10.27 -10.70 -7.38
C THR A 124 9.38 -9.97 -8.39
N TYR A 125 8.78 -8.88 -7.94
CA TYR A 125 8.03 -7.96 -8.77
C TYR A 125 8.68 -6.58 -8.80
N HIS A 126 8.42 -5.83 -9.87
CA HIS A 126 8.69 -4.40 -9.88
C HIS A 126 7.59 -3.69 -9.10
N PHE A 127 7.98 -2.85 -8.16
CA PHE A 127 7.08 -2.04 -7.36
C PHE A 127 7.26 -0.58 -7.73
N VAL A 128 6.16 0.05 -8.14
CA VAL A 128 6.11 1.48 -8.47
C VAL A 128 5.19 2.14 -7.46
N ARG A 129 5.67 3.18 -6.80
CA ARG A 129 4.86 4.07 -5.95
C ARG A 129 4.63 5.39 -6.66
N TYR A 130 3.39 5.84 -6.70
CA TYR A 130 3.01 7.17 -7.10
C TYR A 130 2.79 8.02 -5.84
N ILE A 131 3.61 9.06 -5.69
CA ILE A 131 3.61 9.94 -4.52
C ILE A 131 3.05 11.31 -4.94
N PRO A 132 1.96 11.80 -4.34
CA PRO A 132 1.42 13.11 -4.66
C PRO A 132 2.40 14.25 -4.36
N ASN A 133 2.52 15.17 -5.31
CA ASN A 133 3.34 16.36 -5.17
C ASN A 133 2.46 17.57 -4.81
N ILE A 134 2.15 17.70 -3.53
CA ILE A 134 1.24 18.73 -2.98
C ILE A 134 1.67 20.15 -3.37
N ALA A 135 2.98 20.41 -3.49
CA ALA A 135 3.49 21.74 -3.88
C ALA A 135 3.18 22.12 -5.34
N LYS A 136 2.83 21.15 -6.19
CA LYS A 136 2.47 21.35 -7.61
C LYS A 136 0.98 21.17 -7.89
N PHE A 137 0.17 20.93 -6.87
CA PHE A 137 -1.28 20.85 -7.01
C PHE A 137 -1.86 22.21 -7.43
N ASN A 138 -2.06 22.39 -8.73
CA ASN A 138 -3.04 23.36 -9.22
C ASN A 138 -4.41 22.69 -9.18
N ILE A 139 -5.22 23.07 -8.18
CA ILE A 139 -6.53 22.45 -7.86
C ILE A 139 -7.48 22.47 -9.07
N GLN A 140 -7.34 23.43 -9.99
CA GLN A 140 -8.24 23.55 -11.14
C GLN A 140 -8.04 22.44 -12.18
N ASP A 141 -6.79 22.07 -12.47
CA ASP A 141 -6.47 21.08 -13.52
C ASP A 141 -6.28 19.67 -12.96
N ALA A 142 -6.04 19.53 -11.65
CA ALA A 142 -5.77 18.25 -11.01
C ALA A 142 -6.83 17.16 -11.33
N PRO A 143 -8.15 17.40 -11.23
CA PRO A 143 -9.14 16.37 -11.54
C PRO A 143 -9.05 15.87 -12.99
N ARG A 144 -8.78 16.77 -13.94
CA ARG A 144 -8.63 16.40 -15.35
C ARG A 144 -7.37 15.56 -15.54
N THR A 145 -6.27 15.91 -14.89
CA THR A 145 -5.01 15.18 -15.05
C THR A 145 -5.02 13.84 -14.34
N PHE A 146 -5.65 13.72 -13.15
CA PHE A 146 -5.88 12.42 -12.52
C PHE A 146 -6.78 11.53 -13.37
N LYS A 147 -7.81 12.07 -14.04
CA LYS A 147 -8.57 11.29 -15.00
C LYS A 147 -7.70 10.73 -16.13
N LYS A 148 -6.75 11.53 -16.66
CA LYS A 148 -5.82 11.04 -17.69
C LYS A 148 -4.88 9.97 -17.14
N HIS A 149 -4.44 10.10 -15.89
CA HIS A 149 -3.66 9.08 -15.18
C HIS A 149 -4.44 7.77 -15.07
N ASP A 150 -5.69 7.81 -14.61
CA ASP A 150 -6.54 6.62 -14.50
C ASP A 150 -6.75 5.95 -15.86
N ASP A 151 -7.00 6.75 -16.91
CA ASP A 151 -7.14 6.23 -18.27
C ASP A 151 -5.83 5.63 -18.79
N TYR A 152 -4.68 6.20 -18.42
CA TYR A 152 -3.37 5.65 -18.75
C TYR A 152 -3.11 4.32 -18.05
N LEU A 153 -3.37 4.22 -16.74
CA LEU A 153 -3.24 2.98 -15.98
C LEU A 153 -4.12 1.86 -16.56
N LYS A 154 -5.33 2.17 -17.04
CA LYS A 154 -6.17 1.18 -17.75
C LYS A 154 -5.49 0.61 -18.98
N GLU A 155 -4.77 1.41 -19.76
CA GLU A 155 -4.01 0.91 -20.92
C GLU A 155 -2.82 0.05 -20.48
N ILE A 156 -2.12 0.43 -19.39
CA ILE A 156 -1.03 -0.37 -18.83
C ILE A 156 -1.55 -1.72 -18.32
N ILE A 157 -2.70 -1.75 -17.65
CA ILE A 157 -3.34 -2.98 -17.15
C ILE A 157 -3.64 -3.95 -18.31
N LYS A 158 -4.09 -3.45 -19.46
CA LYS A 158 -4.38 -4.30 -20.64
C LYS A 158 -3.17 -5.04 -21.20
N THR A 159 -1.95 -4.63 -20.86
CA THR A 159 -0.73 -5.35 -21.28
C THR A 159 -0.60 -6.73 -20.63
N GLY A 160 -1.31 -7.00 -19.53
CA GLY A 160 -1.29 -8.29 -18.83
C GLY A 160 -0.11 -8.47 -17.87
N ASN A 161 0.76 -7.47 -17.73
CA ASN A 161 1.92 -7.49 -16.84
C ASN A 161 1.65 -6.89 -15.45
N VAL A 162 0.49 -6.26 -15.25
CA VAL A 162 0.11 -5.70 -13.95
C VAL A 162 -0.39 -6.81 -13.02
N VAL A 163 0.27 -6.94 -11.88
CA VAL A 163 -0.08 -7.84 -10.77
C VAL A 163 -1.03 -7.14 -9.80
N THR A 164 -0.77 -5.87 -9.51
CA THR A 164 -1.58 -5.07 -8.59
C THR A 164 -1.61 -3.62 -9.06
N GLU A 165 -2.78 -3.00 -8.97
CA GLU A 165 -2.95 -1.55 -9.05
C GLU A 165 -3.90 -1.17 -7.91
N ALA A 166 -3.50 -0.17 -7.14
CA ALA A 166 -4.23 0.23 -5.95
C ALA A 166 -3.99 1.70 -5.60
N SER A 167 -4.97 2.33 -4.98
CA SER A 167 -4.82 3.65 -4.35
C SER A 167 -4.74 3.53 -2.82
N PHE A 168 -4.24 4.60 -2.20
CA PHE A 168 -4.20 4.77 -0.75
C PHE A 168 -5.23 5.80 -0.25
N GLY A 169 -6.26 6.07 -1.06
CA GLY A 169 -7.21 7.16 -0.86
C GLY A 169 -6.91 8.36 -1.76
N ASP A 170 -7.79 9.36 -1.72
CA ASP A 170 -7.84 10.44 -2.73
C ASP A 170 -6.58 11.31 -2.77
N GLU A 171 -5.85 11.41 -1.66
CA GLU A 171 -4.72 12.34 -1.49
C GLU A 171 -3.38 11.66 -1.19
N GLU A 172 -3.34 10.33 -1.09
CA GLU A 172 -2.16 9.56 -0.64
C GLU A 172 -1.46 8.85 -1.82
N GLY A 173 -1.99 9.00 -3.03
CA GLY A 173 -1.46 8.38 -4.24
C GLY A 173 -1.78 6.90 -4.34
N GLY A 174 -0.86 6.12 -4.89
CA GLY A 174 -1.12 4.71 -5.18
C GLY A 174 0.12 3.93 -5.58
N ILE A 175 -0.09 2.68 -5.99
CA ILE A 175 0.95 1.75 -6.39
C ILE A 175 0.58 0.98 -7.65
N LEU A 176 1.61 0.58 -8.37
CA LEU A 176 1.54 -0.39 -9.46
C LEU A 176 2.62 -1.45 -9.23
N ILE A 177 2.21 -2.72 -9.17
CA ILE A 177 3.11 -3.86 -9.06
C ILE A 177 3.06 -4.64 -10.37
N MET A 178 4.22 -4.88 -10.96
CA MET A 178 4.34 -5.48 -12.29
C MET A 178 5.28 -6.68 -12.30
N LYS A 179 4.93 -7.69 -13.10
CA LYS A 179 5.77 -8.85 -13.41
C LYS A 179 6.51 -8.65 -14.74
N GLY A 180 7.57 -9.44 -14.95
CA GLY A 180 8.41 -9.35 -16.14
C GLY A 180 9.30 -8.11 -16.12
N ASP A 181 9.83 -7.72 -17.29
CA ASP A 181 10.69 -6.55 -17.40
C ASP A 181 9.88 -5.26 -17.34
N LEU A 182 10.36 -4.30 -16.53
CA LEU A 182 9.79 -2.95 -16.45
C LEU A 182 10.58 -1.97 -17.31
N ASP A 183 9.94 -1.47 -18.37
CA ASP A 183 10.39 -0.24 -19.03
C ASP A 183 9.90 0.98 -18.22
N LYS A 184 10.82 1.62 -17.49
CA LYS A 184 10.50 2.79 -16.66
C LYS A 184 9.98 3.96 -17.49
N ALA A 185 10.41 4.10 -18.75
CA ALA A 185 9.97 5.19 -19.60
C ALA A 185 8.45 5.13 -19.88
N VAL A 186 7.87 3.93 -19.86
CA VAL A 186 6.42 3.74 -19.96
C VAL A 186 5.73 4.30 -18.72
N ILE A 187 6.22 4.04 -17.52
CA ILE A 187 5.63 4.56 -16.28
C ILE A 187 5.82 6.07 -16.17
N GLU A 188 7.00 6.57 -16.54
CA GLU A 188 7.33 8.00 -16.57
C GLU A 188 6.54 8.77 -17.63
N SER A 189 5.90 8.06 -18.58
CA SER A 189 5.04 8.66 -19.59
C SER A 189 3.63 8.97 -19.11
N ASP A 190 3.32 8.59 -17.88
CA ASP A 190 2.06 8.91 -17.23
C ASP A 190 1.77 10.43 -17.22
N PRO A 191 0.57 10.87 -17.63
CA PRO A 191 0.23 12.29 -17.68
C PRO A 191 0.40 13.03 -16.35
N ALA A 192 0.03 12.44 -15.22
CA ALA A 192 0.16 13.07 -13.91
C ALA A 192 1.62 13.12 -13.44
N VAL A 193 2.46 12.19 -13.88
CA VAL A 193 3.91 12.23 -13.65
C VAL A 193 4.56 13.33 -14.50
N ARG A 194 4.25 13.39 -15.80
CA ARG A 194 4.81 14.39 -16.73
C ARG A 194 4.41 15.82 -16.36
N GLU A 195 3.19 16.00 -15.87
CA GLU A 195 2.70 17.30 -15.38
C GLU A 195 3.20 17.61 -13.94
N GLY A 196 3.95 16.68 -13.31
CA GLY A 196 4.61 16.87 -12.02
C GLY A 196 3.72 16.76 -10.79
N LEU A 197 2.48 16.29 -10.96
CA LEU A 197 1.52 16.04 -9.87
C LEU A 197 1.84 14.76 -9.11
N LEU A 198 2.45 13.78 -9.76
CA LEU A 198 2.91 12.53 -9.15
C LEU A 198 4.43 12.39 -9.31
N GLN A 199 5.08 11.97 -8.24
CA GLN A 199 6.47 11.51 -8.24
C GLN A 199 6.50 9.99 -8.21
N LEU A 200 7.54 9.41 -8.80
CA LEU A 200 7.71 7.95 -8.87
C LEU A 200 8.81 7.49 -7.92
N GLU A 201 8.52 6.42 -7.18
CA GLU A 201 9.53 5.61 -6.52
C GLU A 201 9.51 4.20 -7.12
N PHE A 202 10.68 3.67 -7.47
CA PHE A 202 10.83 2.32 -8.00
C PHE A 202 11.58 1.44 -7.01
N GLN A 203 11.02 0.27 -6.71
CA GLN A 203 11.62 -0.76 -5.88
C GLN A 203 11.48 -2.13 -6.54
N LYS A 204 12.22 -3.11 -6.03
CA LYS A 204 11.97 -4.53 -6.29
C LYS A 204 11.37 -5.15 -5.03
N LEU A 205 10.20 -5.73 -5.14
CA LEU A 205 9.49 -6.37 -4.04
C LEU A 205 9.70 -7.87 -4.13
N TRP A 206 10.21 -8.48 -3.05
CA TRP A 206 10.29 -9.93 -2.92
C TRP A 206 9.16 -10.41 -2.01
N ILE A 207 8.24 -11.22 -2.54
CA ILE A 207 7.01 -11.59 -1.84
C ILE A 207 6.57 -13.01 -2.19
N ALA A 208 5.77 -13.63 -1.33
CA ALA A 208 5.19 -14.95 -1.61
C ALA A 208 4.29 -14.88 -2.85
N LYS A 209 4.49 -15.81 -3.78
CA LYS A 209 3.68 -15.96 -4.99
C LYS A 209 2.23 -16.26 -4.62
N GLY A 210 1.30 -15.54 -5.25
CA GLY A 210 -0.13 -15.55 -4.90
C GLY A 210 -0.47 -14.64 -3.73
N GLY A 211 0.51 -14.04 -3.06
CA GLY A 211 0.34 -13.16 -1.91
C GLY A 211 -0.33 -11.81 -2.26
N LEU A 212 -0.44 -11.48 -3.54
CA LEU A 212 -1.09 -10.27 -4.06
C LEU A 212 -2.39 -10.60 -4.82
N CYS A 213 -2.95 -11.80 -4.59
CA CYS A 213 -4.13 -12.32 -5.28
C CYS A 213 -4.00 -12.39 -6.81
N GLU A 214 -2.77 -12.49 -7.32
CA GLU A 214 -2.53 -12.71 -8.75
C GLU A 214 -3.06 -14.07 -9.20
N LYS A 215 -3.64 -14.10 -10.41
CA LYS A 215 -4.15 -15.31 -11.06
C LYS A 215 -3.11 -15.94 -11.99
#